data_AF-A0A9N9I741-F1
#
_entry.id   AF-A0A9N9I741-F1
#
_cell.length_a   1.000
_cell.length_b   1.000
_cell.length_c   1.000
_cell.angle_alpha   90.00
_cell.angle_beta   90.00
_cell.angle_gamma   90.00
#
_symmetry.space_group_name_H-M   'P 1'
#
loop_
_entity.id
_entity.type
_entity.pdbx_description
1 polymer ?
#
loop_
_entity_poly.entity_id
_entity_poly.type
_entity_poly.pdbx_seq_one_letter_code
_entity_poly.pdbx_strand_id
1 'polypeptide(L)'
;NETITWFFFIEEKKDDKETGYWKCKYCTDDEGVSIVTIKKEKGTGWSNTFSHISSKHKDYQEIIKKNVKNVFALTPAVKNILSWIKFIIHLNLPLSFVDDPLVREMSKYNPISSNTLKKHIKILTEKVE
;
A
#
# COMPACT_ATOMS: atom_id res chain seq x y z
N ASN A 1 2.19 -5.85 -7.46
CA ASN A 1 1.05 -6.23 -8.33
C ASN A 1 -0.24 -6.33 -7.54
N GLU A 2 -0.31 -7.11 -6.47
CA GLU A 2 -1.52 -7.25 -5.64
C GLU A 2 -2.17 -5.93 -5.22
N THR A 3 -1.45 -5.01 -4.57
CA THR A 3 -1.99 -3.71 -4.11
C THR A 3 -2.54 -2.85 -5.25
N ILE A 4 -1.84 -2.84 -6.40
CA ILE A 4 -2.29 -2.14 -7.60
C ILE A 4 -3.58 -2.78 -8.10
N THR A 5 -3.63 -4.11 -8.15
CA THR A 5 -4.83 -4.81 -8.60
C THR A 5 -6.04 -4.58 -7.70
N TRP A 6 -5.88 -4.60 -6.37
CA TRP A 6 -6.94 -4.24 -5.42
C TRP A 6 -7.48 -2.82 -5.62
N PHE A 7 -6.62 -1.89 -6.07
CA PHE A 7 -7.06 -0.54 -6.37
C PHE A 7 -7.97 -0.51 -7.62
N PHE A 8 -7.63 -1.25 -8.68
CA PHE A 8 -8.40 -1.27 -9.93
C PHE A 8 -9.61 -2.20 -9.93
N PHE A 9 -9.65 -3.22 -9.07
CA PHE A 9 -10.69 -4.24 -9.08
C PHE A 9 -11.50 -4.29 -7.77
N ILE A 10 -12.75 -4.75 -7.86
CA ILE A 10 -13.62 -5.08 -6.74
C ILE A 10 -14.05 -6.53 -6.87
N GLU A 11 -13.99 -7.29 -5.77
CA GLU A 11 -14.54 -8.63 -5.76
C GLU A 11 -16.08 -8.59 -5.74
N GLU A 12 -16.67 -9.40 -6.59
CA GLU A 12 -18.11 -9.58 -6.64
C GLU A 12 -18.55 -10.49 -5.49
N LYS A 13 -19.42 -9.98 -4.62
CA LYS A 13 -20.03 -10.75 -3.54
C LYS A 13 -21.45 -11.14 -3.93
N LYS A 14 -21.79 -12.42 -3.83
CA LYS A 14 -23.15 -12.92 -4.01
C LYS A 14 -23.56 -13.70 -2.77
N ASP A 15 -24.67 -13.32 -2.15
CA ASP A 15 -25.17 -13.92 -0.90
C ASP A 15 -24.10 -13.98 0.20
N ASP A 16 -23.33 -12.90 0.35
CA ASP A 16 -22.20 -12.74 1.28
C ASP A 16 -21.02 -13.72 1.09
N LYS A 17 -21.04 -14.54 0.02
CA LYS A 17 -19.97 -15.48 -0.31
C LYS A 17 -19.02 -14.90 -1.35
N GLU A 18 -17.73 -15.17 -1.17
CA GLU A 18 -16.67 -14.89 -2.14
C GLU A 18 -16.94 -15.70 -3.41
N THR A 19 -17.14 -15.01 -4.54
CA THR A 19 -17.42 -15.68 -5.83
C THR A 19 -16.15 -15.96 -6.62
N GLY A 20 -15.03 -15.31 -6.27
CA GLY A 20 -13.79 -15.34 -7.03
C GLY A 20 -13.84 -14.53 -8.34
N TYR A 21 -14.91 -13.79 -8.59
CA TYR A 21 -15.00 -12.88 -9.75
C TYR A 21 -14.63 -11.46 -9.34
N TRP A 22 -13.81 -10.82 -10.16
CA TRP A 22 -13.27 -9.48 -9.91
C TRP A 22 -13.64 -8.54 -11.05
N LYS A 23 -14.33 -7.44 -10.73
CA LYS A 23 -14.79 -6.42 -11.67
C LYS A 23 -13.83 -5.24 -11.74
N CYS A 24 -13.51 -4.74 -12.93
CA CYS A 24 -12.67 -3.56 -13.09
C CYS A 24 -13.50 -2.28 -12.87
N LYS A 25 -13.04 -1.39 -11.99
CA LYS A 25 -13.74 -0.13 -11.65
C LYS A 25 -13.74 0.90 -12.78
N TYR A 26 -12.80 0.77 -13.73
CA TYR A 26 -12.54 1.78 -14.76
C TYR A 26 -13.04 1.37 -16.15
N CYS A 27 -13.35 0.09 -16.35
CA CYS A 27 -13.97 -0.38 -17.57
C CYS A 27 -15.46 -0.54 -17.32
N THR A 28 -16.21 0.56 -17.45
CA THR A 28 -17.67 0.59 -17.30
C THR A 28 -18.37 0.95 -18.61
N ASP A 29 -19.63 0.57 -18.75
CA ASP A 29 -20.53 1.07 -19.79
C ASP A 29 -21.08 2.46 -19.45
N ASP A 30 -21.94 2.99 -20.31
CA ASP A 30 -22.61 4.30 -20.15
C ASP A 30 -23.51 4.37 -18.90
N GLU A 31 -23.90 3.22 -18.34
CA GLU A 31 -24.70 3.10 -17.12
C GLU A 31 -23.84 2.91 -15.85
N GLY A 32 -22.50 2.90 -16.00
CA GLY A 32 -21.54 2.75 -14.89
C GLY A 32 -21.35 1.30 -14.42
N VAL A 33 -21.82 0.32 -15.18
CA VAL A 33 -21.67 -1.11 -14.87
C VAL A 33 -20.35 -1.62 -15.44
N SER A 34 -19.57 -2.32 -14.62
CA SER A 34 -18.28 -2.90 -15.05
C SER A 34 -18.48 -3.92 -16.17
N ILE A 35 -17.92 -3.65 -17.36
CA ILE A 35 -17.96 -4.53 -18.53
C ILE A 35 -16.85 -5.60 -18.52
N VAL A 36 -15.86 -5.46 -17.62
CA VAL A 36 -14.77 -6.43 -17.47
C VAL A 36 -14.87 -7.15 -16.14
N THR A 37 -15.05 -8.47 -16.20
CA THR A 37 -15.02 -9.36 -15.05
C THR A 37 -13.99 -10.45 -15.27
N ILE A 38 -13.07 -10.63 -14.32
CA ILE A 38 -12.01 -11.63 -14.37
C ILE A 38 -12.23 -12.65 -13.25
N LYS A 39 -12.30 -13.93 -13.61
CA LYS A 39 -12.36 -15.03 -12.66
C LYS A 39 -10.95 -15.32 -12.11
N LYS A 40 -10.84 -15.41 -10.79
CA LYS A 40 -9.64 -15.88 -10.08
C LYS A 40 -9.97 -17.15 -9.32
N GLU A 41 -9.17 -18.19 -9.53
CA GLU A 41 -9.26 -19.42 -8.75
C GLU A 41 -8.53 -19.25 -7.41
N LYS A 42 -9.00 -19.94 -6.37
CA LYS A 42 -8.35 -19.91 -5.06
C LYS A 42 -6.90 -20.40 -5.20
N GLY A 43 -5.95 -19.62 -4.68
CA GLY A 43 -4.51 -19.91 -4.79
C GLY A 43 -3.83 -19.40 -6.06
N THR A 44 -4.57 -18.81 -7.01
CA THR A 44 -3.96 -18.18 -8.20
C THR A 44 -3.51 -16.75 -7.93
N GLY A 45 -2.36 -16.38 -8.50
CA GLY A 45 -1.79 -15.03 -8.38
C GLY A 45 -2.60 -13.95 -9.11
N TRP A 46 -2.11 -12.71 -9.03
CA TRP A 46 -2.75 -11.52 -9.61
C TRP A 46 -2.36 -11.25 -11.07
N SER A 47 -1.80 -12.23 -11.78
CA SER A 47 -1.23 -12.04 -13.11
C SER A 47 -2.29 -11.70 -14.16
N ASN A 48 -3.44 -12.37 -14.15
CA ASN A 48 -4.49 -12.16 -15.16
C ASN A 48 -5.11 -10.76 -15.05
N THR A 49 -5.38 -10.33 -13.83
CA THR A 49 -5.90 -9.00 -13.53
C THR A 49 -4.86 -7.91 -13.79
N PHE A 50 -3.59 -8.15 -13.45
CA PHE A 50 -2.53 -7.20 -13.78
C PHE A 50 -2.28 -7.09 -15.30
N SER A 51 -2.38 -8.19 -16.04
CA SER A 51 -2.29 -8.20 -17.51
C SER A 51 -3.39 -7.36 -18.17
N HIS A 52 -4.61 -7.40 -17.61
CA HIS A 52 -5.67 -6.47 -18.02
C HIS A 52 -5.27 -5.01 -17.77
N ILE A 53 -4.77 -4.70 -16.56
CA ILE A 53 -4.37 -3.32 -16.21
C ILE A 53 -3.28 -2.81 -17.16
N SER A 54 -2.23 -3.58 -17.39
CA SER A 54 -1.11 -3.17 -18.24
C SER A 54 -1.51 -2.99 -19.71
N SER A 55 -2.50 -3.74 -20.20
CA SER A 55 -2.96 -3.68 -21.59
C SER A 55 -4.04 -2.61 -21.84
N LYS A 56 -4.99 -2.46 -20.92
CA LYS A 56 -6.17 -1.58 -21.09
C LYS A 56 -6.04 -0.23 -20.39
N HIS A 57 -5.22 -0.13 -19.34
CA HIS A 57 -4.96 1.11 -18.61
C HIS A 57 -3.48 1.46 -18.75
N LYS A 58 -3.04 1.88 -19.95
CA LYS A 58 -1.60 2.19 -20.19
C LYS A 58 -1.08 3.31 -19.27
N ASP A 59 -1.98 4.18 -18.81
CA ASP A 59 -1.75 5.27 -17.87
C ASP A 59 -1.88 4.84 -16.39
N TYR A 60 -2.00 3.54 -16.09
CA TYR A 60 -2.18 3.06 -14.71
C TYR A 60 -1.14 3.60 -13.75
N GLN A 61 0.12 3.76 -14.17
CA GLN A 61 1.17 4.33 -13.33
C GLN A 61 0.86 5.77 -12.90
N GLU A 62 0.31 6.59 -13.80
CA GLU A 62 -0.09 7.97 -13.50
C GLU A 62 -1.34 8.02 -12.63
N ILE A 63 -2.32 7.13 -12.87
CA ILE A 63 -3.49 6.96 -12.00
C ILE A 63 -3.05 6.59 -10.58
N ILE A 64 -2.13 5.63 -10.46
CA ILE A 64 -1.55 5.22 -9.17
C ILE A 64 -0.81 6.37 -8.52
N LYS A 65 0.02 7.11 -9.27
CA LYS A 65 0.79 8.27 -8.77
C LYS A 65 -0.11 9.38 -8.24
N LYS A 66 -1.23 9.66 -8.92
CA LYS A 66 -2.25 10.61 -8.45
C LYS A 66 -3.00 10.10 -7.22
N ASN A 67 -3.17 8.79 -7.11
CA ASN A 67 -3.95 8.14 -6.06
C ASN A 67 -3.10 7.38 -5.02
N VAL A 68 -1.81 7.70 -4.85
CA VAL A 68 -0.89 6.92 -3.99
C VAL A 68 -1.44 6.70 -2.60
N LYS A 69 -2.11 7.70 -2.01
CA LYS A 69 -2.74 7.59 -0.69
C LYS A 69 -3.86 6.56 -0.62
N ASN A 70 -4.61 6.40 -1.70
CA ASN A 70 -5.75 5.47 -1.83
C ASN A 70 -5.30 4.08 -2.27
N VAL A 71 -4.24 3.99 -3.08
CA VAL A 71 -3.64 2.74 -3.55
C VAL A 71 -2.84 2.10 -2.42
N PHE A 72 -1.96 2.87 -1.81
CA PHE A 72 -1.10 2.45 -0.73
C PHE A 72 -1.65 3.01 0.56
N ALA A 73 -2.67 2.33 1.10
CA ALA A 73 -3.05 2.55 2.48
C ALA A 73 -1.84 2.23 3.36
N LEU A 74 -1.14 3.26 3.83
CA LEU A 74 -0.05 3.09 4.78
C LEU A 74 -0.63 2.40 6.01
N THR A 75 -0.18 1.17 6.28
CA THR A 75 -0.58 0.46 7.49
C THR A 75 -0.20 1.31 8.71
N PRO A 76 -0.93 1.18 9.84
CA PRO A 76 -0.56 1.89 11.07
C PRO A 76 0.91 1.70 11.45
N ALA A 77 1.47 0.51 11.21
CA ALA A 77 2.88 0.21 11.42
C ALA A 77 3.81 1.06 10.54
N VAL A 78 3.52 1.18 9.24
CA VAL A 78 4.33 2.00 8.32
C VAL A 78 4.22 3.48 8.69
N LYS A 79 3.02 3.96 9.04
CA LYS A 79 2.83 5.34 9.53
C LYS A 79 3.66 5.62 10.78
N ASN A 80 3.73 4.66 11.70
CA ASN A 80 4.53 4.78 12.92
C ASN A 80 6.02 4.90 12.61
N ILE A 81 6.56 4.01 11.76
CA ILE A 81 7.96 4.02 11.33
C ILE A 81 8.32 5.36 10.68
N LEU A 82 7.50 5.82 9.71
CA LEU A 82 7.73 7.10 9.03
C LEU A 82 7.67 8.29 9.98
N SER A 83 6.80 8.23 10.99
CA SER A 83 6.71 9.28 12.01
C SER A 83 7.98 9.35 12.85
N TRP A 84 8.52 8.20 13.29
CA TRP A 84 9.81 8.14 13.97
C TRP A 84 10.96 8.66 13.11
N ILE A 85 11.04 8.23 11.85
CA ILE A 85 12.09 8.69 10.92
C ILE A 85 12.01 10.20 10.73
N LYS A 86 10.81 10.74 10.49
CA LYS A 86 10.60 12.18 10.34
C LYS A 86 11.06 12.94 11.57
N PHE A 87 10.70 12.45 12.76
CA PHE A 87 11.02 13.09 14.03
C PHE A 87 12.54 13.15 14.26
N ILE A 88 13.22 12.01 14.10
CA ILE A 88 14.67 11.92 14.25
C ILE A 88 15.41 12.82 13.26
N ILE A 89 15.00 12.81 11.98
CA ILE A 89 15.65 13.61 10.93
C ILE A 89 15.40 15.10 11.14
N HIS A 90 14.16 15.53 11.40
CA HIS A 90 13.83 16.95 11.52
C HIS A 90 14.51 17.63 12.71
N LEU A 91 14.68 16.91 13.82
CA LEU A 91 15.35 17.43 15.01
C LEU A 91 16.83 17.05 15.08
N ASN A 92 17.36 16.37 14.05
CA ASN A 92 18.74 15.88 14.00
C ASN A 92 19.15 15.10 15.27
N LEU A 93 18.28 14.20 15.73
CA LEU A 93 18.49 13.41 16.94
C LEU A 93 19.33 12.15 16.64
N PRO A 94 20.06 11.61 17.63
CA PRO A 94 20.73 10.33 17.46
C PRO A 94 19.72 9.19 17.33
N LEU A 95 20.04 8.16 16.54
CA LEU A 95 19.17 7.00 16.38
C LEU A 95 18.90 6.26 17.70
N SER A 96 19.82 6.34 18.67
CA SER A 96 19.65 5.77 20.01
C SER A 96 18.55 6.45 20.83
N PHE A 97 18.07 7.63 20.41
CA PHE A 97 17.01 8.37 21.11
C PHE A 97 15.73 7.53 21.31
N VAL A 98 15.40 6.67 20.34
CA VAL A 98 14.19 5.81 20.41
C VAL A 98 14.33 4.64 21.40
N ASP A 99 15.55 4.36 21.86
CA ASP A 99 15.80 3.31 22.85
C ASP A 99 15.74 3.82 24.30
N ASP A 100 15.72 5.13 24.50
CA ASP A 100 15.60 5.74 25.82
C ASP A 100 14.24 5.38 26.46
N PRO A 101 14.22 4.81 27.68
CA PRO A 101 12.98 4.39 28.33
C PRO A 101 11.98 5.53 28.54
N LEU A 102 12.45 6.73 28.88
CA LEU A 102 11.61 7.90 29.12
C LEU A 102 11.03 8.40 27.81
N VAL A 103 11.82 8.40 26.72
CA VAL A 103 11.31 8.71 25.37
C VAL A 103 10.24 7.72 24.96
N ARG A 104 10.44 6.42 25.20
CA ARG A 104 9.43 5.39 24.88
C ARG A 104 8.13 5.59 25.63
N GLU A 105 8.21 5.94 26.92
CA GLU A 105 7.05 6.21 27.78
C GLU A 105 6.30 7.48 27.36
N MET A 106 7.03 8.56 27.08
CA MET A 106 6.46 9.88 26.81
C MET A 106 6.06 10.09 25.35
N SER A 107 6.57 9.28 24.43
CA SER A 107 6.24 9.41 23.01
C SER A 107 4.83 8.92 22.69
N LYS A 108 4.13 9.62 21.80
CA LYS A 108 2.83 9.18 21.27
C LYS A 108 2.92 8.04 20.25
N TYR A 109 4.13 7.59 19.92
CA TYR A 109 4.39 6.64 18.84
C TYR A 109 4.61 5.25 19.43
N ASN A 110 4.24 4.20 18.70
CA ASN A 110 4.52 2.83 19.14
C ASN A 110 6.05 2.64 19.23
N PRO A 111 6.57 2.02 20.30
CA PRO A 111 8.00 1.84 20.50
C PRO A 111 8.67 1.14 19.32
N ILE A 112 9.87 1.60 18.98
CA ILE A 112 10.73 1.02 17.94
C ILE A 112 12.17 0.98 18.47
N SER A 113 12.94 -0.02 18.06
CA SER A 113 14.37 -0.06 18.39
C SER A 113 15.19 0.74 17.38
N SER A 114 16.32 1.30 17.81
CA SER A 114 17.25 2.00 16.90
C SER A 114 17.72 1.11 15.74
N ASN A 115 17.92 -0.18 15.99
CA ASN A 115 18.29 -1.16 14.97
C ASN A 115 17.22 -1.29 13.87
N THR A 116 15.95 -1.38 14.24
CA THR A 116 14.85 -1.45 13.27
C THR A 116 14.70 -0.13 12.53
N LEU A 117 14.80 1.00 13.23
CA LEU A 117 14.73 2.32 12.62
C LEU A 117 15.85 2.53 11.59
N LYS A 118 17.09 2.15 11.93
CA LYS A 118 18.25 2.22 11.03
C LYS A 118 18.05 1.41 9.76
N LYS A 119 17.50 0.19 9.86
CA LYS A 119 17.20 -0.64 8.68
C LYS A 119 16.22 0.06 7.74
N HIS A 120 15.15 0.65 8.27
CA HIS A 120 14.18 1.36 7.45
C HIS A 120 14.73 2.64 6.82
N ILE A 121 15.54 3.41 7.56
CA ILE A 121 16.23 4.59 7.00
C ILE A 121 17.14 4.16 5.85
N LYS A 122 17.93 3.10 6.02
CA LYS A 122 18.80 2.59 4.96
C LYS A 122 18.01 2.23 3.69
N ILE A 123 16.92 1.48 3.83
CA ILE A 123 16.05 1.09 2.70
C ILE A 123 15.47 2.33 2.01
N LEU A 124 15.09 3.36 2.78
CA LEU A 124 14.59 4.61 2.21
C LEU A 124 15.68 5.36 1.45
N THR A 125 16.89 5.45 1.99
CA THR A 125 18.05 6.07 1.33
C THR A 125 18.38 5.37 0.01
N GLU A 126 18.49 4.04 0.02
CA GLU A 126 18.74 3.22 -1.18
C GLU A 126 17.67 3.37 -2.27
N LYS A 127 16.49 3.91 -1.93
CA LYS A 127 15.40 4.11 -2.88
C LYS A 127 15.35 5.52 -3.48
N VAL A 128 15.99 6.50 -2.85
CA VAL A 128 16.04 7.90 -3.30
C VAL A 128 17.33 8.26 -4.03
N GLU A 129 18.39 7.48 -3.83
CA GLU A 129 19.65 7.52 -4.59
C GLU A 129 19.57 6.61 -5.83
#